data_AF-G4MGC2-F1
#
_entry.id   AF-G4MGC2-F1
#
_cell.length_a   1.000
_cell.length_b   1.000
_cell.length_c   1.000
_cell.angle_alpha   90.00
_cell.angle_beta   90.00
_cell.angle_gamma   90.00
#
_symmetry.space_group_name_H-M   'P 1'
#
loop_
_entity.id
_entity.type
_entity.pdbx_description
1 polymer ?
#
loop_
_entity_poly.entity_id
_entity_poly.type
_entity_poly.pdbx_seq_one_letter_code
_entity_poly.pdbx_strand_id
1 'polypeptide(L)'
;MQRYERHTGSPMMAESLVEARDVPSSLRFEEMLAAKALDRSLSKRERTRYVFVTIAARFLQDNPAQNPTVEYLLEQSGLVRSTFYNHFKDIESCVLEVLSMFFEYIEGSRVSSSRKLPAYDAIWRRTCGTRGPTRPMPTCSAIHRNAALCKIRERRNDQWAMKVVHVSGRRRGREFTGAERVEYAGTIRILITMIIETLSERYINNDALISKAFPDPDDIAKKISAIWYEVIKRYEVAPAAGVA
;
A
#
# COMPACT_ATOMS: atom_id res chain seq x y z
N MET A 1 35.78 48.98 -31.94
CA MET A 1 34.93 47.83 -32.29
C MET A 1 34.63 47.11 -30.97
N GLN A 2 33.39 46.98 -30.45
CA GLN A 2 32.15 46.41 -31.04
C GLN A 2 32.39 45.00 -31.61
N ARG A 3 31.58 43.97 -31.35
CA ARG A 3 30.34 43.82 -30.55
C ARG A 3 30.10 42.30 -30.34
N TYR A 4 29.35 41.91 -29.29
CA TYR A 4 28.27 40.89 -29.26
C TYR A 4 28.42 39.58 -30.10
N GLU A 5 28.13 38.36 -29.64
CA GLU A 5 27.24 37.84 -28.58
C GLU A 5 27.86 36.54 -27.96
N ARG A 6 27.21 35.62 -27.21
CA ARG A 6 25.88 35.51 -26.56
C ARG A 6 26.02 34.63 -25.29
N HIS A 7 24.97 34.51 -24.47
CA HIS A 7 24.83 33.47 -23.44
C HIS A 7 24.07 32.23 -23.96
N THR A 8 24.42 31.07 -23.42
CA THR A 8 23.46 30.21 -22.69
C THR A 8 24.20 29.43 -21.61
N GLY A 9 23.95 29.77 -20.35
CA GLY A 9 24.26 28.90 -19.21
C GLY A 9 22.97 28.29 -18.69
N SER A 10 23.02 27.02 -18.27
CA SER A 10 22.22 26.49 -17.17
C SER A 10 22.87 25.21 -16.64
N PRO A 11 23.28 25.17 -15.36
CA PRO A 11 23.47 23.93 -14.61
C PRO A 11 22.11 23.40 -14.11
N MET A 12 22.12 22.29 -13.35
CA MET A 12 20.95 21.49 -12.93
C MET A 12 20.39 20.61 -14.08
N MET A 13 20.07 19.34 -13.87
CA MET A 13 19.59 18.74 -12.62
C MET A 13 20.58 17.77 -11.97
N ALA A 14 20.95 18.07 -10.72
CA ALA A 14 21.26 17.01 -9.78
C ALA A 14 19.96 16.25 -9.52
N GLU A 15 19.89 14.97 -9.90
CA GLU A 15 18.79 14.12 -9.46
C GLU A 15 18.81 14.08 -7.93
N SER A 16 17.75 14.64 -7.33
CA SER A 16 17.56 14.60 -5.89
C SER A 16 17.30 13.14 -5.48
N LEU A 17 18.40 12.44 -5.15
CA LEU A 17 18.38 11.23 -4.36
C LEU A 17 17.84 11.59 -2.97
N VAL A 18 16.52 11.71 -2.88
CA VAL A 18 15.81 11.61 -1.61
C VAL A 18 16.07 10.20 -1.12
N GLU A 19 17.10 10.06 -0.27
CA GLU A 19 17.39 8.82 0.42
C GLU A 19 16.08 8.28 1.00
N ALA A 20 15.74 7.05 0.61
CA ALA A 20 14.63 6.33 1.20
C ALA A 20 15.01 5.98 2.65
N ARG A 21 14.89 6.98 3.55
CA ARG A 21 15.08 6.81 4.98
C ARG A 21 14.23 5.64 5.43
N ASP A 22 14.88 4.60 5.93
CA ASP A 22 14.21 3.38 6.40
C ASP A 22 13.11 3.76 7.39
N VAL A 23 11.85 3.62 6.95
CA VAL A 23 10.69 3.73 7.83
C VAL A 23 10.80 2.58 8.82
N PRO A 24 10.86 2.83 10.15
CA PRO A 24 11.03 1.77 11.13
C PRO A 24 9.94 0.71 10.97
N SER A 25 10.34 -0.51 10.63
CA SER A 25 9.43 -1.63 10.31
C SER A 25 8.64 -2.17 11.50
N SER A 26 8.82 -1.56 12.68
CA SER A 26 8.14 -1.85 13.95
C SER A 26 6.99 -0.89 14.27
N LEU A 27 6.92 0.29 13.66
CA LEU A 27 5.88 1.29 13.96
C LEU A 27 4.62 1.05 13.13
N ARG A 28 3.46 1.16 13.78
CA ARG A 28 2.15 1.24 13.13
C ARG A 28 2.08 2.46 12.20
N PHE A 29 1.20 2.45 11.20
CA PHE A 29 1.10 3.53 10.21
C PHE A 29 0.79 4.89 10.87
N GLU A 30 -0.17 4.92 11.77
CA GLU A 30 -0.55 6.07 12.58
C GLU A 30 0.51 6.46 13.63
N GLU A 31 1.34 5.52 14.08
CA GLU A 31 2.51 5.81 14.93
C GLU A 31 3.63 6.47 14.13
N MET A 32 3.87 6.01 12.90
CA MET A 32 4.78 6.65 11.95
C MET A 32 4.32 8.08 11.62
N LEU A 33 3.02 8.29 11.37
CA LEU A 33 2.46 9.64 11.18
C LEU A 33 2.62 10.50 12.46
N ALA A 34 2.34 9.94 13.64
CA ALA A 34 2.52 10.64 14.92
C ALA A 34 3.99 11.02 15.17
N ALA A 35 4.95 10.14 14.83
CA ALA A 35 6.38 10.44 14.91
C ALA A 35 6.76 11.62 14.01
N LYS A 36 6.24 11.67 12.77
CA LYS A 36 6.42 12.82 11.87
C LYS A 36 5.74 14.10 12.38
N ALA A 37 4.63 14.01 13.11
CA ALA A 37 4.01 15.17 13.77
C ALA A 37 4.90 15.78 14.87
N LEU A 38 5.88 15.04 15.40
CA LEU A 38 6.83 15.48 16.43
C LEU A 38 8.23 15.82 15.88
N ASP A 39 8.57 15.38 14.66
CA ASP A 39 9.88 15.54 14.05
C ASP A 39 10.31 17.03 13.96
N ARG A 40 11.42 17.36 14.63
CA ARG A 40 11.94 18.73 14.71
C ARG A 40 12.70 19.16 13.45
N SER A 41 13.08 18.23 12.56
CA SER A 41 13.63 18.54 11.25
C SER A 41 12.59 19.02 10.24
N LEU A 42 11.31 18.69 10.45
CA LEU A 42 10.20 19.18 9.63
C LEU A 42 9.78 20.61 10.02
N SER A 43 9.25 21.36 9.05
CA SER A 43 8.69 22.68 9.32
C SER A 43 7.46 22.62 10.24
N LYS A 44 7.11 23.73 10.88
CA LYS A 44 5.85 23.83 11.65
C LYS A 44 4.64 23.46 10.78
N ARG A 45 4.65 23.85 9.50
CA ARG A 45 3.56 23.56 8.55
C ARG A 45 3.42 22.06 8.30
N GLU A 46 4.52 21.35 8.11
CA GLU A 46 4.50 19.90 7.90
C GLU A 46 4.09 19.16 9.17
N ARG A 47 4.63 19.52 10.35
CA ARG A 47 4.20 18.91 11.63
C ARG A 47 2.69 19.06 11.85
N THR A 48 2.13 20.25 11.65
CA THR A 48 0.68 20.47 11.79
C THR A 48 -0.14 19.67 10.77
N ARG A 49 0.35 19.52 9.53
CA ARG A 49 -0.24 18.62 8.53
C ARG A 49 -0.23 17.16 9.02
N TYR A 50 0.88 16.70 9.59
CA TYR A 50 1.01 15.36 10.19
C TYR A 50 0.08 15.12 11.39
N VAL A 51 -0.22 16.14 12.21
CA VAL A 51 -1.24 16.03 13.27
C VAL A 51 -2.60 15.65 12.69
N PHE A 52 -3.09 16.38 11.68
CA PHE A 52 -4.40 16.10 11.08
C PHE A 52 -4.47 14.72 10.42
N VAL A 53 -3.47 14.31 9.62
CA VAL A 53 -3.48 12.97 9.00
C VAL A 53 -3.32 11.84 10.03
N THR A 54 -2.63 12.07 11.16
CA THR A 54 -2.56 11.10 12.27
C THR A 54 -3.94 10.85 12.88
N ILE A 55 -4.69 11.92 13.17
CA ILE A 55 -6.03 11.83 13.77
C ILE A 55 -7.00 11.19 12.77
N ALA A 56 -6.97 11.60 11.51
CA ALA A 56 -7.80 11.01 10.46
C ALA A 56 -7.46 9.53 10.21
N ALA A 57 -6.18 9.13 10.25
CA ALA A 57 -5.78 7.73 10.14
C ALA A 57 -6.36 6.86 11.28
N ARG A 58 -6.32 7.35 12.53
CA ARG A 58 -6.94 6.67 13.68
C ARG A 58 -8.45 6.54 13.49
N PHE A 59 -9.14 7.63 13.15
CA PHE A 59 -10.58 7.58 12.89
C PHE A 59 -10.96 6.55 11.83
N LEU A 60 -10.21 6.46 10.72
CA LEU A 60 -10.47 5.49 9.65
C LEU A 60 -10.15 4.04 10.03
N GLN A 61 -9.31 3.81 11.04
CA GLN A 61 -9.08 2.46 11.59
C GLN A 61 -10.27 2.02 12.46
N ASP A 62 -10.81 2.92 13.27
CA ASP A 62 -11.92 2.64 14.18
C ASP A 62 -13.28 2.68 13.47
N ASN A 63 -13.42 3.50 12.42
CA ASN A 63 -14.67 3.78 11.70
C ASN A 63 -14.54 3.55 10.16
N PRO A 64 -14.26 2.31 9.71
CA PRO A 64 -14.00 1.98 8.29
C PRO A 64 -15.00 2.51 7.26
N ALA A 65 -16.27 2.57 7.64
CA ALA A 65 -17.38 2.95 6.77
C ALA A 65 -17.59 4.47 6.64
N GLN A 66 -16.94 5.27 7.50
CA GLN A 66 -17.20 6.71 7.61
C GLN A 66 -15.94 7.54 7.36
N ASN A 67 -16.09 8.83 7.08
CA ASN A 67 -15.00 9.81 7.12
C ASN A 67 -15.12 10.59 8.44
N PRO A 68 -14.01 11.08 9.03
CA PRO A 68 -14.09 12.04 10.12
C PRO A 68 -14.82 13.31 9.66
N THR A 69 -15.24 14.17 10.59
CA THR A 69 -15.66 15.55 10.27
C THR A 69 -14.50 16.53 10.47
N VAL A 70 -14.60 17.75 9.93
CA VAL A 70 -13.61 18.79 10.23
C VAL A 70 -13.63 19.11 11.72
N GLU A 71 -14.83 19.19 12.30
CA GLU A 71 -15.10 19.43 13.72
C GLU A 71 -14.38 18.42 14.61
N TYR A 72 -14.48 17.12 14.30
CA TYR A 72 -13.77 16.06 15.01
C TYR A 72 -12.25 16.24 14.94
N LEU A 73 -11.70 16.57 13.76
CA LEU A 73 -10.25 16.81 13.63
C LEU A 73 -9.79 18.03 14.42
N LEU A 74 -10.60 19.08 14.53
CA LEU A 74 -10.29 20.28 15.32
C LEU A 74 -10.35 20.00 16.83
N GLU A 75 -11.38 19.30 17.29
CA GLU A 75 -11.55 18.88 18.68
C GLU A 75 -10.36 18.01 19.14
N GLN A 76 -10.02 16.97 18.37
CA GLN A 76 -8.92 16.06 18.70
C GLN A 76 -7.51 16.67 18.55
N SER A 77 -7.36 17.77 17.80
CA SER A 77 -6.07 18.46 17.63
C SER A 77 -5.89 19.68 18.54
N GLY A 78 -6.97 20.21 19.12
CA GLY A 78 -6.97 21.50 19.82
C GLY A 78 -6.68 22.71 18.91
N LEU A 79 -6.78 22.55 17.59
CA LEU A 79 -6.47 23.60 16.61
C LEU A 79 -7.73 24.34 16.15
N VAL A 80 -7.57 25.60 15.75
CA VAL A 80 -8.67 26.43 15.23
C VAL A 80 -8.99 26.11 13.76
N ARG A 81 -10.25 26.29 13.35
CA ARG A 81 -10.77 25.95 12.01
C ARG A 81 -9.93 26.48 10.85
N SER A 82 -9.45 27.72 10.94
CA SER A 82 -8.58 28.32 9.91
C SER A 82 -7.25 27.58 9.73
N THR A 83 -6.75 26.91 10.78
CA THR A 83 -5.54 26.08 10.69
C THR A 83 -5.77 24.90 9.76
N PHE A 84 -6.88 24.17 9.89
CA PHE A 84 -7.20 23.05 8.98
C PHE A 84 -7.19 23.49 7.51
N TYR A 85 -7.87 24.60 7.20
CA TYR A 85 -7.95 25.10 5.82
C TYR A 85 -6.64 25.65 5.24
N ASN A 86 -5.62 25.92 6.08
CA ASN A 86 -4.26 26.22 5.60
C ASN A 86 -3.48 24.97 5.12
N HIS A 87 -4.00 23.77 5.36
CA HIS A 87 -3.39 22.50 4.97
C HIS A 87 -4.26 21.67 4.01
N PHE A 88 -5.59 21.70 4.19
CA PHE A 88 -6.54 20.87 3.46
C PHE A 88 -7.71 21.72 2.94
N LYS A 89 -8.12 21.49 1.69
CA LYS A 89 -9.27 22.19 1.10
C LYS A 89 -10.57 21.79 1.80
N ASP A 90 -10.69 20.51 2.10
CA ASP A 90 -11.86 19.82 2.61
C ASP A 90 -11.43 18.48 3.25
N ILE A 91 -12.39 17.79 3.87
CA ILE A 91 -12.13 16.53 4.55
C ILE A 91 -11.73 15.40 3.59
N GLU A 92 -12.22 15.43 2.35
CA GLU A 92 -11.88 14.46 1.31
C GLU A 92 -10.40 14.56 0.93
N SER A 93 -9.86 15.78 0.81
CA SER A 93 -8.44 15.99 0.54
C SER A 93 -7.54 15.48 1.67
N CYS A 94 -8.00 15.56 2.93
CA CYS A 94 -7.29 15.00 4.08
C CYS A 94 -7.30 13.47 4.08
N VAL A 95 -8.49 12.86 3.87
CA VAL A 95 -8.65 11.40 3.76
C VAL A 95 -7.89 10.84 2.56
N LEU A 96 -7.91 11.53 1.42
CA LEU A 96 -7.15 11.17 0.21
C LEU A 96 -5.65 11.09 0.48
N GLU A 97 -5.11 12.03 1.25
CA GLU A 97 -3.70 12.05 1.65
C GLU A 97 -3.37 10.91 2.61
N VAL A 98 -4.17 10.70 3.66
CA VAL A 98 -4.00 9.57 4.61
C VAL A 98 -3.91 8.25 3.85
N LEU A 99 -4.85 8.01 2.93
CA LEU A 99 -4.94 6.77 2.16
C LEU A 99 -3.80 6.63 1.13
N SER A 100 -3.28 7.75 0.61
CA SER A 100 -2.11 7.76 -0.27
C SER A 100 -0.82 7.42 0.49
N MET A 101 -0.59 8.06 1.64
CA MET A 101 0.54 7.76 2.54
C MET A 101 0.48 6.31 3.05
N PHE A 102 -0.72 5.80 3.32
CA PHE A 102 -0.93 4.41 3.74
C PHE A 102 -0.50 3.41 2.66
N PHE A 103 -0.85 3.65 1.40
CA PHE A 103 -0.37 2.82 0.29
C PHE A 103 1.17 2.87 0.15
N GLU A 104 1.79 4.03 0.33
CA GLU A 104 3.25 4.18 0.31
C GLU A 104 3.93 3.42 1.45
N TYR A 105 3.38 3.49 2.68
CA TYR A 105 3.83 2.73 3.83
C TYR A 105 3.76 1.21 3.59
N ILE A 106 2.64 0.72 3.02
CA ILE A 106 2.50 -0.70 2.65
C ILE A 106 3.45 -1.06 1.49
N GLU A 107 3.83 -0.12 0.62
CA GLU A 107 4.77 -0.40 -0.47
C GLU A 107 6.24 -0.38 -0.07
N GLY A 108 6.68 0.55 0.78
CA GLY A 108 8.04 0.57 1.31
C GLY A 108 8.39 -0.74 2.04
N SER A 109 7.45 -1.25 2.85
CA SER A 109 7.58 -2.53 3.55
C SER A 109 7.61 -3.77 2.63
N ARG A 110 7.16 -3.68 1.36
CA ARG A 110 7.17 -4.81 0.39
C ARG A 110 8.52 -5.11 -0.26
N VAL A 111 9.53 -4.23 -0.18
CA VAL A 111 10.67 -4.27 -1.12
C VAL A 111 11.92 -5.05 -0.62
N SER A 112 12.19 -5.06 0.69
CA SER A 112 13.51 -5.48 1.21
C SER A 112 13.67 -6.99 1.46
N SER A 113 12.69 -7.66 2.09
CA SER A 113 12.96 -8.93 2.80
C SER A 113 12.66 -10.24 2.06
N SER A 114 12.01 -10.22 0.88
CA SER A 114 11.55 -11.45 0.21
C SER A 114 12.50 -12.05 -0.84
N ARG A 115 13.68 -11.45 -1.09
CA ARG A 115 14.52 -11.80 -2.25
C ARG A 115 15.37 -13.07 -2.08
N LYS A 116 15.56 -13.53 -0.84
CA LYS A 116 16.32 -14.75 -0.47
C LYS A 116 15.45 -15.87 0.13
N LEU A 117 14.14 -15.67 0.24
CA LEU A 117 13.23 -16.62 0.88
C LEU A 117 12.71 -17.66 -0.13
N PRO A 118 12.44 -18.90 0.32
CA PRO A 118 11.65 -19.87 -0.43
C PRO A 118 10.32 -19.27 -0.92
N ALA A 119 9.78 -19.79 -2.02
CA ALA A 119 8.61 -19.20 -2.67
C ALA A 119 7.38 -19.13 -1.74
N TYR A 120 7.12 -20.18 -0.95
CA TYR A 120 6.07 -20.17 0.07
C TYR A 120 6.34 -19.10 1.14
N ASP A 121 7.53 -19.06 1.73
CA ASP A 121 7.87 -18.09 2.79
C ASP A 121 7.83 -16.64 2.32
N ALA A 122 8.17 -16.39 1.05
CA ALA A 122 8.04 -15.07 0.42
C ALA A 122 6.57 -14.64 0.25
N ILE A 123 5.66 -15.59 0.00
CA ILE A 123 4.21 -15.35 -0.06
C ILE A 123 3.66 -15.19 1.37
N TRP A 124 3.93 -16.16 2.24
CA TRP A 124 3.54 -16.19 3.65
C TRP A 124 3.96 -14.92 4.39
N ARG A 125 5.22 -14.48 4.28
CA ARG A 125 5.70 -13.22 4.87
C ARG A 125 4.99 -11.99 4.29
N ARG A 126 4.52 -12.01 3.04
CA ARG A 126 3.74 -10.91 2.46
C ARG A 126 2.28 -10.91 2.93
N THR A 127 1.64 -12.07 2.99
CA THR A 127 0.31 -12.21 3.60
C THR A 127 0.37 -11.82 5.08
N CYS A 128 1.40 -12.26 5.82
CA CYS A 128 1.71 -11.84 7.18
C CYS A 128 2.15 -10.39 7.31
N GLY A 129 2.60 -9.72 6.25
CA GLY A 129 2.88 -8.29 6.27
C GLY A 129 1.61 -7.43 6.47
N THR A 130 0.43 -8.06 6.39
CA THR A 130 -0.84 -7.47 6.85
C THR A 130 -1.06 -7.64 8.37
N ARG A 131 -0.23 -8.42 9.07
CA ARG A 131 -0.08 -8.36 10.53
C ARG A 131 0.75 -7.13 10.89
N GLY A 132 0.07 -6.11 11.35
CA GLY A 132 0.48 -5.51 12.61
C GLY A 132 -0.73 -5.49 13.55
N PRO A 133 -0.57 -4.96 14.77
CA PRO A 133 -1.72 -4.41 15.50
C PRO A 133 -2.45 -3.32 14.68
N THR A 134 -1.78 -2.73 13.68
CA THR A 134 -2.38 -2.16 12.47
C THR A 134 -3.19 -3.19 11.70
N ARG A 135 -4.51 -3.21 11.92
CA ARG A 135 -5.45 -3.75 10.91
C ARG A 135 -5.36 -2.86 9.66
N PRO A 136 -4.89 -3.36 8.50
CA PRO A 136 -4.81 -2.53 7.29
C PRO A 136 -6.20 -2.39 6.62
N MET A 137 -7.10 -3.35 6.90
CA MET A 137 -8.36 -3.53 6.18
C MET A 137 -9.42 -2.44 6.42
N PRO A 138 -9.61 -1.87 7.63
CA PRO A 138 -10.55 -0.77 7.81
C PRO A 138 -10.20 0.45 6.93
N THR A 139 -8.90 0.73 6.81
CA THR A 139 -8.34 1.73 5.92
C THR A 139 -8.53 1.37 4.44
N CYS A 140 -8.51 0.07 4.09
CA CYS A 140 -8.88 -0.41 2.75
C CYS A 140 -10.36 -0.19 2.39
N SER A 141 -11.34 -0.35 3.31
CA SER A 141 -12.74 -0.03 2.99
C SER A 141 -12.98 1.44 2.67
N ALA A 142 -12.22 2.35 3.29
CA ALA A 142 -12.28 3.77 2.97
C ALA A 142 -11.85 4.07 1.52
N ILE A 143 -10.94 3.27 0.95
CA ILE A 143 -10.53 3.40 -0.46
C ILE A 143 -11.68 3.08 -1.42
N HIS A 144 -12.54 2.10 -1.14
CA HIS A 144 -13.68 1.77 -2.01
C HIS A 144 -14.70 2.93 -2.15
N ARG A 145 -14.74 3.83 -1.17
CA ARG A 145 -15.61 5.02 -1.15
C ARG A 145 -15.08 6.19 -2.00
N ASN A 146 -13.88 6.10 -2.56
CA ASN A 146 -13.25 7.18 -3.34
C ASN A 146 -12.74 6.69 -4.70
N ALA A 147 -13.35 7.18 -5.79
CA ALA A 147 -13.03 6.73 -7.15
C ALA A 147 -11.59 7.02 -7.60
N ALA A 148 -10.94 8.08 -7.09
CA ALA A 148 -9.54 8.37 -7.41
C ALA A 148 -8.59 7.38 -6.72
N LEU A 149 -8.88 7.01 -5.46
CA LEU A 149 -8.13 6.00 -4.74
C LEU A 149 -8.37 4.58 -5.28
N CYS A 150 -9.58 4.25 -5.73
CA CYS A 150 -9.82 3.03 -6.49
C CYS A 150 -8.90 2.94 -7.72
N LYS A 151 -8.82 4.01 -8.54
CA LYS A 151 -7.91 4.05 -9.70
C LYS A 151 -6.43 3.89 -9.30
N ILE A 152 -6.01 4.52 -8.20
CA ILE A 152 -4.64 4.38 -7.67
C ILE A 152 -4.38 2.94 -7.21
N ARG A 153 -5.33 2.32 -6.50
CA ARG A 153 -5.26 0.93 -6.03
C ARG A 153 -5.16 -0.05 -7.18
N GLU A 154 -6.05 0.04 -8.18
CA GLU A 154 -6.03 -0.88 -9.31
C GLU A 154 -4.70 -0.79 -10.07
N ARG A 155 -4.21 0.43 -10.36
CA ARG A 155 -2.89 0.63 -10.98
C ARG A 155 -1.74 0.01 -10.16
N ARG A 156 -1.76 0.15 -8.83
CA ARG A 156 -0.75 -0.47 -7.93
C ARG A 156 -0.87 -2.00 -7.94
N ASN A 157 -2.08 -2.54 -7.96
CA ASN A 157 -2.34 -3.98 -8.05
C ASN A 157 -1.89 -4.56 -9.41
N ASP A 158 -2.10 -3.84 -10.51
CA ASP A 158 -1.66 -4.22 -11.85
C ASP A 158 -0.13 -4.26 -11.91
N GLN A 159 0.55 -3.19 -11.47
CA GLN A 159 2.01 -3.13 -11.36
C GLN A 159 2.58 -4.28 -10.51
N TRP A 160 1.92 -4.60 -9.40
CA TRP A 160 2.33 -5.69 -8.52
C TRP A 160 2.11 -7.07 -9.15
N ALA A 161 1.00 -7.28 -9.87
CA ALA A 161 0.76 -8.52 -10.62
C ALA A 161 1.85 -8.74 -11.68
N MET A 162 2.19 -7.72 -12.46
CA MET A 162 3.29 -7.79 -13.43
C MET A 162 4.64 -8.07 -12.77
N LYS A 163 4.87 -7.56 -11.55
CA LYS A 163 6.07 -7.85 -10.75
C LYS A 163 6.13 -9.31 -10.28
N VAL A 164 4.98 -9.93 -9.94
CA VAL A 164 4.92 -11.37 -9.63
C VAL A 164 5.24 -12.20 -10.88
N VAL A 165 4.59 -11.91 -12.02
CA VAL A 165 4.85 -12.59 -13.30
C VAL A 165 6.34 -12.53 -13.67
N HIS A 166 6.97 -11.35 -13.58
CA HIS A 166 8.41 -11.20 -13.85
C HIS A 166 9.30 -12.00 -12.87
N VAL A 167 8.97 -12.03 -11.57
CA VAL A 167 9.74 -12.82 -10.59
C VAL A 167 9.60 -14.32 -10.84
N SER A 168 8.41 -14.81 -11.16
CA SER A 168 8.17 -16.22 -11.48
C SER A 168 8.84 -16.65 -12.78
N GLY A 169 8.93 -15.79 -13.80
CA GLY A 169 9.67 -16.09 -15.03
C GLY A 169 11.15 -16.35 -14.76
N ARG A 170 11.77 -15.52 -13.91
CA ARG A 170 13.15 -15.73 -13.46
C ARG A 170 13.34 -17.03 -12.65
N ARG A 171 12.33 -17.47 -11.89
CA ARG A 171 12.36 -18.75 -11.16
C ARG A 171 12.17 -19.97 -12.07
N ARG A 172 11.31 -19.86 -13.07
CA ARG A 172 11.07 -20.87 -14.12
C ARG A 172 12.28 -21.03 -15.07
N GLY A 173 13.20 -20.08 -15.06
CA GLY A 173 14.36 -20.05 -15.97
C GLY A 173 14.04 -19.55 -17.39
N ARG A 174 12.81 -19.07 -17.65
CA ARG A 174 12.43 -18.46 -18.92
C ARG A 174 11.35 -17.38 -18.74
N GLU A 175 11.32 -16.42 -19.67
CA GLU A 175 10.20 -15.48 -19.72
C GLU A 175 8.90 -16.15 -20.18
N PHE A 176 7.77 -15.56 -19.80
CA PHE A 176 6.43 -15.96 -20.26
C PHE A 176 6.15 -15.33 -21.64
N THR A 177 5.51 -16.09 -22.55
CA THR A 177 5.04 -15.54 -23.83
C THR A 177 3.97 -14.45 -23.62
N GLY A 178 3.62 -13.70 -24.67
CA GLY A 178 2.59 -12.67 -24.59
C GLY A 178 1.25 -13.17 -24.02
N ALA A 179 0.79 -14.35 -24.48
CA ALA A 179 -0.43 -14.97 -23.98
C ALA A 179 -0.30 -15.47 -22.54
N GLU A 180 0.76 -16.26 -22.23
CA GLU A 180 1.03 -16.73 -20.85
C GLU A 180 1.12 -15.57 -19.85
N ARG A 181 1.73 -14.45 -20.27
CA ARG A 181 1.91 -13.25 -19.44
C ARG A 181 0.59 -12.55 -19.12
N VAL A 182 -0.34 -12.48 -20.08
CA VAL A 182 -1.68 -11.90 -19.89
C VAL A 182 -2.53 -12.80 -18.98
N GLU A 183 -2.56 -14.10 -19.26
CA GLU A 183 -3.31 -15.09 -18.46
C GLU A 183 -2.82 -15.13 -17.01
N TYR A 184 -1.50 -15.21 -16.81
CA TYR A 184 -0.92 -15.27 -15.49
C TYR A 184 -1.10 -13.95 -14.73
N ALA A 185 -0.94 -12.80 -15.38
CA ALA A 185 -1.23 -11.51 -14.76
C ALA A 185 -2.71 -11.43 -14.31
N GLY A 186 -3.65 -11.82 -15.18
CA GLY A 186 -5.08 -11.90 -14.84
C GLY A 186 -5.36 -12.82 -13.65
N THR A 187 -4.72 -14.00 -13.61
CA THR A 187 -4.81 -14.94 -12.48
C THR A 187 -4.29 -14.32 -11.18
N ILE A 188 -3.15 -13.62 -11.21
CA ILE A 188 -2.65 -12.90 -10.03
C ILE A 188 -3.64 -11.80 -9.61
N ARG A 189 -4.32 -11.11 -10.54
CA ARG A 189 -5.33 -10.09 -10.19
C ARG A 189 -6.55 -10.70 -9.51
N ILE A 190 -7.03 -11.86 -9.98
CA ILE A 190 -8.09 -12.62 -9.30
C ILE A 190 -7.66 -12.96 -7.86
N LEU A 191 -6.44 -13.48 -7.68
CA LEU A 191 -5.91 -13.82 -6.36
C LEU A 191 -5.79 -12.60 -5.43
N ILE A 192 -5.43 -11.41 -5.93
CA ILE A 192 -5.45 -10.16 -5.14
C ILE A 192 -6.86 -9.84 -4.67
N THR A 193 -7.85 -9.87 -5.58
CA THR A 193 -9.25 -9.61 -5.24
C THR A 193 -9.78 -10.61 -4.22
N MET A 194 -9.46 -11.90 -4.37
CA MET A 194 -9.82 -12.93 -3.39
C MET A 194 -9.25 -12.64 -1.99
N ILE A 195 -8.00 -12.18 -1.87
CA ILE A 195 -7.44 -11.76 -0.58
C ILE A 195 -8.23 -10.58 -0.02
N ILE A 196 -8.41 -9.52 -0.81
CA ILE A 196 -9.07 -8.29 -0.34
C ILE A 196 -10.46 -8.63 0.20
N GLU A 197 -11.26 -9.39 -0.55
CA GLU A 197 -12.62 -9.75 -0.14
C GLU A 197 -12.62 -10.67 1.08
N THR A 198 -11.79 -11.72 1.10
CA THR A 198 -11.68 -12.66 2.23
C THR A 198 -11.31 -11.93 3.53
N LEU A 199 -10.43 -10.93 3.44
CA LEU A 199 -10.03 -10.12 4.60
C LEU A 199 -11.10 -9.08 4.99
N SER A 200 -11.87 -8.55 4.03
CA SER A 200 -13.02 -7.67 4.29
C SER A 200 -14.13 -8.43 5.03
N GLU A 201 -14.51 -9.61 4.52
CA GLU A 201 -15.52 -10.46 5.18
C GLU A 201 -15.12 -10.80 6.61
N ARG A 202 -13.86 -11.18 6.83
CA ARG A 202 -13.34 -11.47 8.18
C ARG A 202 -13.35 -10.27 9.11
N TYR A 203 -12.79 -9.13 8.69
CA TYR A 203 -12.42 -8.04 9.61
C TYR A 203 -13.35 -6.82 9.61
N ILE A 204 -14.28 -6.75 8.65
CA ILE A 204 -15.22 -5.64 8.49
C ILE A 204 -16.64 -6.15 8.65
N ASN A 205 -17.02 -7.20 7.90
CA ASN A 205 -18.36 -7.77 7.98
C ASN A 205 -18.52 -8.78 9.14
N ASN A 206 -17.40 -9.24 9.71
CA ASN A 206 -17.33 -10.22 10.79
C ASN A 206 -18.02 -11.56 10.44
N ASP A 207 -17.77 -12.06 9.21
CA ASP A 207 -18.36 -13.31 8.73
C ASP A 207 -18.12 -14.46 9.72
N ALA A 208 -19.22 -15.07 10.16
CA ALA A 208 -19.21 -16.05 11.24
C ALA A 208 -18.54 -17.38 10.83
N LEU A 209 -18.62 -17.76 9.56
CA LEU A 209 -18.05 -19.01 9.06
C LEU A 209 -16.53 -18.92 8.93
N ILE A 210 -16.01 -17.84 8.33
CA ILE A 210 -14.58 -17.53 8.21
C ILE A 210 -13.97 -17.33 9.60
N SER A 211 -14.66 -16.63 10.51
CA SER A 211 -14.19 -16.42 11.88
C SER A 211 -14.12 -17.72 12.67
N LYS A 212 -15.09 -18.63 12.50
CA LYS A 212 -15.08 -19.96 13.14
C LYS A 212 -14.07 -20.92 12.52
N ALA A 213 -13.91 -20.91 11.19
CA ALA A 213 -13.01 -21.81 10.47
C ALA A 213 -11.53 -21.44 10.66
N PHE A 214 -11.23 -20.18 10.94
CA PHE A 214 -9.88 -19.66 11.14
C PHE A 214 -9.86 -18.73 12.36
N PRO A 215 -9.93 -19.22 13.61
CA PRO A 215 -10.01 -18.36 14.78
C PRO A 215 -8.78 -17.43 14.88
N ASP A 216 -7.59 -17.98 14.65
CA ASP A 216 -6.35 -17.20 14.61
C ASP A 216 -6.21 -16.47 13.24
N PRO A 217 -5.91 -15.16 13.22
CA PRO A 217 -5.37 -14.47 12.05
C PRO A 217 -4.26 -15.22 11.31
N ASP A 218 -3.47 -16.07 11.99
CA ASP A 218 -2.39 -16.86 11.40
C ASP A 218 -2.94 -17.91 10.46
N ASP A 219 -4.04 -18.58 10.83
CA ASP A 219 -4.56 -19.71 10.06
C ASP A 219 -5.20 -19.28 8.74
N ILE A 220 -5.94 -18.16 8.73
CA ILE A 220 -6.49 -17.63 7.47
C ILE A 220 -5.37 -17.17 6.54
N ALA A 221 -4.32 -16.54 7.07
CA ALA A 221 -3.19 -16.11 6.29
C ALA A 221 -2.39 -17.32 5.74
N LYS A 222 -2.26 -18.42 6.50
CA LYS A 222 -1.60 -19.67 6.04
C LYS A 222 -2.40 -20.27 4.90
N LYS A 223 -3.73 -20.32 5.04
CA LYS A 223 -4.66 -20.84 4.03
C LYS A 223 -4.60 -20.02 2.73
N ILE A 224 -4.66 -18.69 2.84
CA ILE A 224 -4.46 -17.76 1.72
C ILE A 224 -3.11 -18.01 1.04
N SER A 225 -2.03 -18.08 1.81
CA SER A 225 -0.67 -18.26 1.26
C SER A 225 -0.49 -19.61 0.57
N ALA A 226 -1.14 -20.66 1.06
CA ALA A 226 -1.17 -21.98 0.42
C ALA A 226 -1.90 -21.96 -0.93
N ILE A 227 -3.07 -21.30 -1.02
CA ILE A 227 -3.81 -21.12 -2.28
C ILE A 227 -2.93 -20.38 -3.31
N TRP A 228 -2.31 -19.28 -2.88
CA TRP A 228 -1.38 -18.50 -3.71
C TRP A 228 -0.18 -19.31 -4.18
N TYR A 229 0.45 -20.04 -3.28
CA TYR A 229 1.63 -20.85 -3.59
C TYR A 229 1.30 -21.93 -4.61
N GLU A 230 0.21 -22.67 -4.45
CA GLU A 230 -0.18 -23.73 -5.40
C GLU A 230 -0.56 -23.18 -6.78
N VAL A 231 -1.15 -21.99 -6.88
CA VAL A 231 -1.40 -21.34 -8.18
C VAL A 231 -0.09 -20.86 -8.82
N ILE A 232 0.75 -20.11 -8.08
CA ILE A 232 2.04 -19.60 -8.59
C ILE A 232 2.96 -20.74 -9.03
N LYS A 233 3.05 -21.81 -8.24
CA LYS A 233 3.84 -23.01 -8.53
C LYS A 233 3.45 -23.67 -9.86
N ARG A 234 2.17 -23.68 -10.24
CA ARG A 234 1.74 -24.21 -11.55
C ARG A 234 2.36 -23.41 -12.70
N TYR A 235 2.37 -22.08 -12.62
CA TYR A 235 3.03 -21.24 -13.64
C TYR A 235 4.56 -21.31 -13.60
N GLU A 236 5.16 -21.55 -12.43
CA GLU A 236 6.62 -21.72 -12.28
C GLU A 236 7.12 -23.11 -12.72
N VAL A 237 6.27 -24.16 -12.69
CA VAL A 237 6.62 -25.55 -13.04
C VAL A 237 6.09 -25.98 -14.42
N ALA A 238 5.06 -25.31 -14.97
CA ALA A 238 4.48 -25.69 -16.25
C ALA A 238 5.56 -25.85 -17.34
N PRO A 239 5.51 -26.90 -18.18
CA PRO A 239 6.37 -27.02 -19.35
C PRO A 239 6.14 -25.84 -20.31
N ALA A 240 7.01 -25.68 -21.31
CA ALA A 240 6.67 -24.78 -22.40
C ALA A 240 5.36 -25.22 -23.04
N ALA A 241 4.36 -24.33 -23.08
CA ALA A 241 3.18 -24.53 -23.92
C ALA A 241 3.68 -24.49 -25.37
N GLY A 242 3.86 -25.67 -25.95
CA GLY A 242 4.56 -25.85 -27.21
C GLY A 242 4.04 -27.07 -27.95
N VAL A 243 3.74 -26.83 -29.23
CA VAL A 243 3.40 -27.83 -30.25
C VAL A 243 2.06 -28.55 -30.02
N ALA A 244 0.99 -27.83 -30.39
CA ALA A 244 -0.12 -28.40 -31.16
C ALA A 244 -0.07 -27.75 -32.55
#